data_AF-A0AAN7AP14-F1
#
_entry.id   AF-A0AAN7AP14-F1
#
_cell.length_a   1.000
_cell.length_b   1.000
_cell.length_c   1.000
_cell.angle_alpha   90.00
_cell.angle_beta   90.00
_cell.angle_gamma   90.00
#
_symmetry.space_group_name_H-M   'P 1'
#
loop_
_entity.id
_entity.type
_entity.pdbx_description
1 polymer ?
#
loop_
_entity_poly.entity_id
_entity_poly.type
_entity_poly.pdbx_seq_one_letter_code
_entity_poly.pdbx_strand_id
1 'polypeptide(L)'
;KSYLLNEIFGTSEDKSAFDYSTDADNAKEIEELKRESEALRKIRELTLEENLIVFNDSLDRLSKRVLESKTAGQDAVITFNKDDEDTLDFVAASTNIRFTLFGIDRKLKFSIKQIAGNIIPTIATTDAIIASLYVLEAVKVITGQYS
;
A
#
# COMPACT_ATOMS: atom_id res chain seq x y z
N LYS A 1 5.00 -3.33 -64.40
CA LYS A 1 4.06 -2.21 -64.65
C LYS A 1 2.61 -2.66 -64.38
N SER A 2 2.27 -2.94 -63.12
CA SER A 2 0.89 -3.25 -62.70
C SER A 2 0.63 -2.75 -61.27
N TYR A 3 1.20 -1.58 -60.95
CA TYR A 3 0.98 -0.89 -59.67
C TYR A 3 0.05 0.33 -59.86
N LEU A 4 -0.36 0.62 -61.09
CA LEU A 4 -1.15 1.81 -61.46
C LEU A 4 -2.64 1.52 -61.67
N LEU A 5 -3.10 0.27 -61.55
CA LEU A 5 -4.53 -0.05 -61.71
C LEU A 5 -5.31 0.08 -60.39
N ASN A 6 -4.67 -0.10 -59.24
CA ASN A 6 -5.33 0.03 -57.93
C ASN A 6 -5.60 1.48 -57.51
N GLU A 7 -4.93 2.46 -58.12
CA GLU A 7 -5.16 3.90 -57.84
C GLU A 7 -6.24 4.53 -58.74
N ILE A 8 -6.51 3.95 -59.91
CA ILE A 8 -7.46 4.51 -60.90
C ILE A 8 -8.92 4.21 -60.56
N PHE A 9 -9.19 3.13 -59.82
CA PHE A 9 -10.55 2.72 -59.41
C PHE A 9 -10.75 2.87 -57.90
N GLY A 10 -10.27 3.97 -57.34
CA GLY A 10 -10.50 4.31 -55.94
C GLY A 10 -11.99 4.26 -55.56
N THR A 11 -12.33 3.31 -54.69
CA THR A 11 -13.36 3.51 -53.68
C THR A 11 -12.74 3.22 -52.32
N SER A 12 -12.50 4.34 -51.62
CA SER A 12 -12.46 4.53 -50.18
C SER A 12 -11.57 3.62 -49.34
N GLU A 13 -10.55 4.26 -48.75
CA GLU A 13 -10.08 4.02 -47.39
C GLU A 13 -10.99 3.06 -46.60
N ASP A 14 -10.56 1.81 -46.41
CA ASP A 14 -11.12 0.99 -45.35
C ASP A 14 -10.42 1.36 -44.04
N LYS A 15 -10.70 2.58 -43.58
CA LYS A 15 -10.58 2.99 -42.18
C LYS A 15 -11.73 2.36 -41.36
N SER A 16 -12.00 1.07 -41.54
CA SER A 16 -13.09 0.37 -40.85
C SER A 16 -12.64 -0.90 -40.13
N ALA A 17 -11.33 -1.09 -39.91
CA ALA A 17 -10.82 -2.16 -39.05
C ALA A 17 -10.78 -1.78 -37.55
N PHE A 18 -11.21 -0.57 -37.18
CA PHE A 18 -11.57 -0.25 -35.79
C PHE A 18 -13.10 -0.22 -35.72
N ASP A 19 -13.67 -1.31 -35.23
CA ASP A 19 -15.09 -1.39 -34.94
C ASP A 19 -15.39 -0.46 -33.75
N TYR A 20 -16.10 0.63 -34.03
CA TYR A 20 -16.57 1.60 -33.04
C TYR A 20 -18.00 1.29 -32.59
N SER A 21 -18.54 0.09 -32.89
CA SER A 21 -19.81 -0.35 -32.33
C SER A 21 -19.71 -0.32 -30.80
N THR A 22 -20.74 0.24 -30.16
CA THR A 22 -20.83 0.22 -28.70
C THR A 22 -21.40 -1.13 -28.29
N ASP A 23 -20.64 -2.19 -28.51
CA ASP A 23 -21.09 -3.55 -28.23
C ASP A 23 -20.87 -3.90 -26.76
N ALA A 24 -21.74 -4.78 -26.24
CA ALA A 24 -21.73 -5.24 -24.85
C ALA A 24 -20.39 -5.87 -24.41
N ASP A 25 -19.52 -6.20 -25.36
CA ASP A 25 -18.19 -6.75 -25.14
C ASP A 25 -17.18 -5.66 -24.71
N ASN A 26 -17.29 -4.41 -25.19
CA ASN A 26 -16.44 -3.30 -24.74
C ASN A 26 -16.67 -2.96 -23.26
N ALA A 27 -17.93 -3.07 -22.79
CA ALA A 27 -18.27 -2.83 -21.38
C ALA A 27 -17.65 -3.91 -20.46
N LYS A 28 -17.62 -5.17 -20.91
CA LYS A 28 -16.98 -6.27 -20.17
C LYS A 28 -15.46 -6.11 -20.15
N GLU A 29 -14.86 -5.75 -21.28
CA GLU A 29 -13.41 -5.52 -21.38
C GLU A 29 -12.97 -4.35 -20.49
N ILE A 30 -13.73 -3.25 -20.43
CA ILE A 30 -13.44 -2.12 -19.53
C ILE A 30 -13.52 -2.54 -18.05
N GLU A 31 -14.52 -3.35 -17.67
CA GLU A 31 -14.64 -3.85 -16.30
C GLU A 31 -13.50 -4.81 -15.93
N GLU A 32 -13.05 -5.64 -16.88
CA GLU A 32 -11.91 -6.54 -16.70
C GLU A 32 -10.60 -5.75 -16.54
N LEU A 33 -10.35 -4.76 -17.40
CA LEU A 33 -9.20 -3.87 -17.31
C LEU A 33 -9.16 -3.07 -16.00
N LYS A 34 -10.30 -2.59 -15.51
CA LYS A 34 -10.38 -1.95 -14.17
C LYS A 34 -9.98 -2.92 -13.07
N ARG A 35 -10.48 -4.16 -13.13
CA ARG A 35 -10.17 -5.20 -12.13
C ARG A 35 -8.69 -5.53 -12.12
N GLU A 36 -8.07 -5.68 -13.30
CA GLU A 36 -6.63 -5.92 -13.43
C GLU A 36 -5.81 -4.73 -12.93
N SER A 37 -6.18 -3.50 -13.30
CA SER A 37 -5.53 -2.28 -12.82
C SER A 37 -5.62 -2.15 -11.30
N GLU A 38 -6.76 -2.47 -10.69
CA GLU A 38 -6.92 -2.49 -9.23
C GLU A 38 -6.06 -3.57 -8.57
N ALA A 39 -5.96 -4.76 -9.16
CA ALA A 39 -5.09 -5.82 -8.69
C ALA A 39 -3.62 -5.35 -8.75
N LEU A 40 -3.19 -4.78 -9.86
CA LEU A 40 -1.85 -4.21 -10.04
C LEU A 40 -1.55 -3.08 -9.05
N ARG A 41 -2.55 -2.27 -8.72
CA ARG A 41 -2.41 -1.20 -7.73
C ARG A 41 -2.10 -1.73 -6.32
N LYS A 42 -2.57 -2.92 -5.98
CA LYS A 42 -2.31 -3.57 -4.67
C LYS A 42 -0.89 -4.13 -4.55
N ILE A 43 -0.27 -4.48 -5.67
CA ILE A 43 1.06 -5.11 -5.73
C ILE A 43 2.19 -4.12 -6.09
N ARG A 44 1.86 -2.90 -6.52
CA ARG A 44 2.87 -1.86 -6.81
C ARG A 44 3.07 -0.89 -5.64
N GLU A 45 4.21 -0.21 -5.66
CA GLU A 45 4.49 0.91 -4.77
C GLU A 45 3.70 2.14 -5.19
N LEU A 46 3.01 2.76 -4.22
CA LEU A 46 2.26 3.98 -4.47
C LEU A 46 3.20 5.20 -4.52
N THR A 47 2.91 6.12 -5.42
CA THR A 47 3.52 7.46 -5.50
C THR A 47 3.19 8.31 -4.27
N LEU A 48 3.83 9.47 -4.11
CA LEU A 48 3.61 10.32 -2.94
C LEU A 48 2.18 10.87 -2.94
N GLU A 49 1.73 11.28 -4.12
CA GLU A 49 0.41 11.80 -4.41
C GLU A 49 -0.66 10.75 -4.11
N GLU A 50 -0.45 9.50 -4.57
CA GLU A 50 -1.35 8.39 -4.27
C GLU A 50 -1.39 8.06 -2.76
N ASN A 51 -0.24 8.07 -2.08
CA ASN A 51 -0.22 7.88 -0.62
C ASN A 51 -0.96 9.02 0.10
N LEU A 52 -0.84 10.26 -0.37
CA LEU A 52 -1.55 11.40 0.22
C LEU A 52 -3.07 11.26 0.06
N ILE A 53 -3.53 10.80 -1.11
CA ILE A 53 -4.95 10.52 -1.36
C ILE A 53 -5.45 9.44 -0.41
N VAL A 54 -4.74 8.31 -0.30
CA VAL A 54 -5.11 7.20 0.60
C VAL A 54 -5.07 7.64 2.08
N PHE A 55 -4.11 8.48 2.46
CA PHE A 55 -4.03 9.03 3.80
C PHE A 55 -5.27 9.86 4.16
N ASN A 56 -5.68 10.79 3.27
CA ASN A 56 -6.85 11.63 3.52
C ASN A 56 -8.16 10.82 3.56
N ASP A 57 -8.29 9.87 2.65
CA ASP A 57 -9.45 8.98 2.54
C ASP A 57 -9.58 8.08 3.78
N SER A 58 -8.50 7.42 4.20
CA SER A 58 -8.49 6.62 5.44
C SER A 58 -8.73 7.48 6.69
N LEU A 59 -8.19 8.70 6.75
CA LEU A 59 -8.43 9.62 7.86
C LEU A 59 -9.90 10.03 7.98
N ASP A 60 -10.58 10.30 6.86
CA ASP A 60 -12.01 10.61 6.85
C ASP A 60 -12.86 9.42 7.34
N ARG A 61 -12.57 8.20 6.87
CA ARG A 61 -13.25 6.98 7.33
C ARG A 61 -13.06 6.73 8.83
N LEU A 62 -11.82 6.86 9.31
CA LEU A 62 -11.52 6.72 10.74
C LEU A 62 -12.19 7.83 11.57
N SER A 63 -12.24 9.06 11.07
CA SER A 63 -12.92 10.18 11.73
C SER A 63 -14.42 9.92 11.93
N LYS A 64 -15.10 9.44 10.87
CA LYS A 64 -16.51 9.04 10.94
C LYS A 64 -16.74 7.94 11.97
N ARG A 65 -15.88 6.92 11.98
CA ARG A 65 -15.94 5.82 12.95
C ARG A 65 -15.83 6.32 14.40
N VAL A 66 -14.92 7.25 14.68
CA VAL A 66 -14.81 7.90 16.00
C VAL A 66 -16.09 8.64 16.37
N LEU A 67 -16.70 9.38 15.43
CA LEU A 67 -17.92 10.15 15.68
C LEU A 67 -19.12 9.24 16.01
N GLU A 68 -19.23 8.12 15.30
CA GLU A 68 -20.26 7.10 15.54
C GLU A 68 -20.10 6.48 16.94
N SER A 69 -18.88 6.09 17.32
CA SER A 69 -18.59 5.57 18.67
C SER A 69 -18.95 6.56 19.78
N LYS A 70 -18.65 7.85 19.59
CA LYS A 70 -19.02 8.91 20.56
C LYS A 70 -20.53 9.07 20.69
N THR A 71 -21.25 9.05 19.57
CA THR A 71 -22.71 9.21 19.54
C THR A 71 -23.41 8.03 20.21
N ALA A 72 -22.80 6.84 20.15
CA ALA A 72 -23.25 5.64 20.85
C ALA A 72 -22.88 5.61 22.36
N GLY A 73 -22.24 6.66 22.88
CA GLY A 73 -21.82 6.73 24.29
C GLY A 73 -20.67 5.77 24.66
N GLN A 74 -19.93 5.27 23.67
CA GLN A 74 -18.78 4.40 23.85
C GLN A 74 -17.47 5.19 23.84
N ASP A 75 -16.42 4.60 24.40
CA ASP A 75 -15.08 5.17 24.35
C ASP A 75 -14.58 5.19 22.89
N ALA A 76 -14.09 6.33 22.45
CA ALA A 76 -13.84 6.61 21.04
C ALA A 76 -12.38 6.30 20.67
N VAL A 77 -11.93 5.11 21.06
CA VAL A 77 -10.55 4.65 20.86
C VAL A 77 -10.49 3.73 19.65
N ILE A 78 -9.66 4.09 18.68
CA ILE A 78 -9.34 3.21 17.55
C ILE A 78 -8.07 2.43 17.87
N THR A 79 -8.20 1.11 17.92
CA THR A 79 -7.06 0.20 18.04
C THR A 79 -6.63 -0.23 16.64
N PHE A 80 -5.32 -0.23 16.39
CA PHE A 80 -4.78 -0.75 15.13
C PHE A 80 -5.09 -2.25 14.98
N ASN A 81 -5.57 -2.64 13.80
CA ASN A 81 -5.74 -4.03 13.42
C ASN A 81 -5.21 -4.24 12.00
N LYS A 82 -4.24 -5.15 11.84
CA LYS A 82 -3.62 -5.44 10.54
C LYS A 82 -4.59 -5.98 9.48
N ASP A 83 -5.75 -6.49 9.89
CA ASP A 83 -6.79 -7.01 9.02
C ASP A 83 -7.95 -6.01 8.82
N ASP A 84 -7.88 -4.83 9.43
CA ASP A 84 -8.78 -3.69 9.20
C ASP A 84 -8.16 -2.72 8.18
N GLU A 85 -8.79 -2.65 7.01
CA GLU A 85 -8.30 -1.86 5.88
C GLU A 85 -8.16 -0.37 6.22
N ASP A 86 -9.04 0.21 7.04
CA ASP A 86 -8.99 1.64 7.36
C ASP A 86 -7.75 1.99 8.18
N THR A 87 -7.48 1.19 9.22
CA THR A 87 -6.30 1.41 10.07
C THR A 87 -5.01 1.05 9.35
N LEU A 88 -5.04 0.03 8.48
CA LEU A 88 -3.88 -0.36 7.69
C LEU A 88 -3.54 0.65 6.60
N ASP A 89 -4.54 1.19 5.88
CA ASP A 89 -4.35 2.23 4.89
C ASP A 89 -3.74 3.48 5.50
N PHE A 90 -4.28 3.90 6.66
CA PHE A 90 -3.76 5.04 7.40
C PHE A 90 -2.29 4.85 7.77
N VAL A 91 -1.93 3.70 8.35
CA VAL A 91 -0.54 3.39 8.75
C VAL A 91 0.38 3.29 7.53
N ALA A 92 -0.05 2.60 6.47
CA ALA A 92 0.76 2.41 5.27
C ALA A 92 1.05 3.73 4.55
N ALA A 93 0.01 4.53 4.31
CA ALA A 93 0.14 5.84 3.67
C ALA A 93 0.99 6.80 4.51
N SER A 94 0.74 6.89 5.82
CA SER A 94 1.55 7.71 6.75
C SER A 94 3.02 7.31 6.75
N THR A 95 3.29 5.99 6.73
CA THR A 95 4.66 5.46 6.72
C THR A 95 5.39 5.83 5.44
N ASN A 96 4.75 5.69 4.27
CA ASN A 96 5.35 6.04 2.98
C ASN A 96 5.55 7.54 2.80
N ILE A 97 4.63 8.38 3.29
CA ILE A 97 4.82 9.83 3.35
C ILE A 97 6.05 10.14 4.21
N ARG A 98 6.15 9.53 5.40
CA ARG A 98 7.30 9.70 6.28
C ARG A 98 8.60 9.22 5.64
N PHE A 99 8.61 8.09 4.94
CA PHE A 99 9.80 7.60 4.23
C PHE A 99 10.29 8.61 3.20
N THR A 100 9.36 9.18 2.43
CA THR A 100 9.70 10.23 1.45
C THR A 100 10.35 11.44 2.13
N LEU A 101 9.85 11.88 3.29
CA LEU A 101 10.43 12.99 4.06
C LEU A 101 11.86 12.72 4.55
N PHE A 102 12.21 11.46 4.81
CA PHE A 102 13.55 11.06 5.25
C PHE A 102 14.45 10.55 4.11
N GLY A 103 14.02 10.65 2.86
CA GLY A 103 14.78 10.13 1.71
C GLY A 103 14.90 8.60 1.69
N ILE A 104 13.95 7.90 2.32
CA ILE A 104 13.87 6.44 2.35
C ILE A 104 12.92 5.99 1.24
N ASP A 105 13.27 4.91 0.56
CA ASP A 105 12.39 4.31 -0.45
C ASP A 105 11.06 3.85 0.17
N ARG A 106 9.97 4.20 -0.50
CA ARG A 106 8.61 3.78 -0.14
C ARG A 106 8.52 2.26 -0.19
N LYS A 107 7.54 1.70 0.52
CA LYS A 107 7.28 0.26 0.56
C LYS A 107 5.85 -0.06 0.18
N LEU A 108 5.67 -1.29 -0.29
CA LEU A 108 4.36 -1.87 -0.54
C LEU A 108 3.52 -1.89 0.74
N LYS A 109 2.20 -1.70 0.60
CA LYS A 109 1.24 -1.85 1.72
C LYS A 109 1.39 -3.19 2.43
N PHE A 110 1.62 -4.28 1.68
CA PHE A 110 1.83 -5.62 2.25
C PHE A 110 3.10 -5.70 3.11
N SER A 111 4.21 -5.12 2.68
CA SER A 111 5.45 -5.08 3.46
C SER A 111 5.25 -4.28 4.75
N ILE A 112 4.54 -3.15 4.68
CA ILE A 112 4.21 -2.36 5.87
C ILE A 112 3.28 -3.13 6.80
N LYS A 113 2.28 -3.86 6.27
CA LYS A 113 1.40 -4.74 7.06
C LYS A 113 2.20 -5.76 7.87
N GLN A 114 3.20 -6.40 7.26
CA GLN A 114 4.05 -7.37 7.95
C GLN A 114 4.89 -6.74 9.05
N ILE A 115 5.46 -5.56 8.82
CA ILE A 115 6.25 -4.84 9.84
C ILE A 115 5.34 -4.40 10.98
N ALA A 116 4.26 -3.66 10.66
CA ALA A 116 3.34 -3.10 11.63
C ALA A 116 2.64 -4.17 12.48
N GLY A 117 2.22 -5.28 11.87
CA GLY A 117 1.57 -6.38 12.56
C GLY A 117 2.47 -7.18 13.50
N ASN A 118 3.80 -7.00 13.42
CA ASN A 118 4.79 -7.70 14.22
C ASN A 118 5.57 -6.75 15.16
N ILE A 119 5.10 -5.52 15.36
CA ILE A 119 5.73 -4.59 16.32
C ILE A 119 5.47 -5.12 17.73
N ILE A 120 6.56 -5.35 18.47
CA ILE A 120 6.52 -5.74 19.88
C ILE A 120 6.80 -4.49 20.73
N PRO A 121 5.91 -4.12 21.67
CA PRO A 121 6.19 -3.05 22.62
C PRO A 121 7.43 -3.35 23.45
N THR A 122 8.34 -2.38 23.58
CA THR A 122 9.54 -2.49 24.42
C THR A 122 9.25 -1.99 25.83
N ILE A 123 9.82 -2.66 26.84
CA ILE A 123 9.75 -2.24 28.24
C ILE A 123 11.16 -1.90 28.70
N ALA A 124 11.37 -0.67 29.16
CA ALA A 124 12.70 -0.16 29.53
C ALA A 124 13.42 -1.00 30.60
N THR A 125 12.67 -1.64 31.51
CA THR A 125 13.26 -2.51 32.55
C THR A 125 13.86 -3.79 31.96
N THR A 126 13.26 -4.35 30.90
CA THR A 126 13.82 -5.51 30.19
C THR A 126 15.16 -5.15 29.54
N ASP A 127 15.23 -4.00 28.86
CA ASP A 127 16.47 -3.53 28.23
C ASP A 127 17.59 -3.33 29.27
N ALA A 128 17.26 -2.75 30.44
CA ALA A 128 18.23 -2.55 31.52
C ALA A 128 18.77 -3.87 32.10
N ILE A 129 17.89 -4.85 32.33
CA ILE A 129 18.29 -6.17 32.86
C ILE A 129 19.19 -6.87 31.84
N ILE A 130 18.78 -6.92 30.57
CA ILE A 130 19.55 -7.60 29.52
C ILE A 130 20.91 -6.92 29.29
N ALA A 131 20.97 -5.59 29.26
CA ALA A 131 22.23 -4.85 29.18
C ALA A 131 23.16 -5.16 30.37
N SER A 132 22.61 -5.23 31.59
CA SER A 132 23.38 -5.58 32.79
C SER A 132 23.94 -7.00 32.69
N LEU A 133 23.14 -7.96 32.22
CA LEU A 133 23.59 -9.33 31.99
C LEU A 133 24.68 -9.40 30.90
N TYR A 134 24.55 -8.66 29.79
CA TYR A 134 25.59 -8.60 28.78
C TYR A 134 26.93 -8.13 29.36
N VAL A 135 26.93 -7.14 30.25
CA VAL A 135 28.15 -6.67 30.92
C VAL A 135 28.74 -7.75 31.84
N LEU A 136 27.92 -8.44 32.63
CA LEU A 136 28.40 -9.52 33.50
C LEU A 136 29.01 -10.68 32.70
N GLU A 137 28.38 -11.08 31.60
CA GLU A 137 28.92 -12.11 30.71
C GLU A 137 30.19 -11.64 30.00
N ALA A 138 30.26 -10.38 29.57
CA ALA A 138 31.47 -9.81 28.99
C ALA A 138 32.65 -9.84 29.98
N VAL A 139 32.41 -9.57 31.27
CA VAL A 139 33.44 -9.68 32.33
C VAL A 139 33.93 -11.12 32.48
N LYS A 140 33.03 -12.12 32.47
CA LYS A 140 33.43 -13.53 32.52
C LYS A 140 34.30 -13.92 31.33
N VAL A 141 33.91 -13.51 30.12
CA VAL A 141 34.68 -13.77 28.90
C VAL A 141 36.08 -13.16 28.99
N ILE A 142 36.20 -11.89 29.41
CA ILE A 142 37.48 -11.19 29.50
C ILE A 142 38.39 -11.78 30.60
N THR A 143 37.80 -12.31 31.68
CA THR A 143 38.55 -12.94 32.78
C THR A 143 38.84 -14.42 32.57
N GLY A 144 38.43 -15.00 31.43
CA GLY A 144 38.65 -16.41 31.11
C GLY A 144 37.70 -17.40 31.82
N GLN A 145 36.60 -16.91 32.38
CA GLN A 145 35.60 -17.68 33.14
C GLN A 145 34.39 -18.07 32.28
N TYR A 146 34.63 -18.69 31.12
CA TYR A 146 33.59 -19.02 30.13
C TYR A 146 33.17 -20.50 30.13
N SER A 147 33.54 -21.26 31.17
CA SER A 147 33.24 -22.69 31.37
C SER A 147 32.34 -22.92 32.56
#